data_AF-A0A968VXM8-F1
#
_entry.id   AF-A0A968VXM8-F1
#
_cell.length_a   1.000
_cell.length_b   1.000
_cell.length_c   1.000
_cell.angle_alpha   90.00
_cell.angle_beta   90.00
_cell.angle_gamma   90.00
#
_symmetry.space_group_name_H-M   'P 1'
#
loop_
_entity.id
_entity.type
_entity.pdbx_description
1 polymer ?
#
loop_
_entity_poly.entity_id
_entity_poly.type
_entity_poly.pdbx_seq_one_letter_code
_entity_poly.pdbx_strand_id
1 'polypeptide(L)'
;METRIDISTSHFPIIILTIEGELNEYHIDRFAKDMDAMLSASQEKFIVISQQLGDTSMSPKVRVKLGQTLNYFSGKYVKRELGVFVVVNSSLQRIMMTCLTLVAKNKNLHVVSSVEEAMEKSASLLNKAA
;
A
#
# COMPACT_ATOMS: atom_id res chain seq x y z
N MET A 1 -10.87 19.51 4.34
CA MET A 1 -10.10 18.26 4.50
C MET A 1 -8.72 18.48 3.94
N GLU A 2 -7.68 18.15 4.70
CA GLU A 2 -6.30 18.19 4.19
C GLU A 2 -6.06 16.94 3.33
N THR A 3 -5.45 17.13 2.16
CA THR A 3 -5.09 16.01 1.27
C THR A 3 -3.70 15.52 1.61
N ARG A 4 -3.52 14.20 1.74
CA ARG A 4 -2.22 13.60 2.05
C ARG A 4 -2.12 12.11 1.74
N ILE A 5 -0.87 11.65 1.66
CA ILE A 5 -0.49 10.25 1.80
C ILE A 5 0.36 10.18 3.07
N ASP A 6 -0.15 9.55 4.13
CA ASP A 6 0.55 9.37 5.38
C ASP A 6 1.15 7.97 5.48
N ILE A 7 2.39 7.88 5.97
CA ILE A 7 3.10 6.64 6.25
C ILE A 7 3.26 6.52 7.76
N SER A 8 2.72 5.46 8.34
CA SER A 8 2.91 5.12 9.76
C SER A 8 3.72 3.84 9.90
N THR A 9 4.72 3.89 10.78
CA THR A 9 5.65 2.78 11.09
C THR A 9 5.60 2.37 12.55
N SER A 10 4.56 2.76 13.29
CA SER A 10 4.42 2.44 14.72
C SER A 10 4.41 0.95 15.03
N HIS A 11 4.23 0.10 14.01
CA HIS A 11 4.20 -1.36 14.09
C HIS A 11 5.20 -2.02 13.13
N PHE A 12 6.34 -1.36 12.84
CA PHE A 12 7.35 -1.95 11.95
C PHE A 12 7.67 -3.40 12.38
N PRO A 13 7.70 -4.37 11.44
CA PRO A 13 7.83 -4.25 9.98
C PRO A 13 6.54 -4.03 9.17
N ILE A 14 5.42 -3.66 9.82
CA ILE A 14 4.17 -3.31 9.14
C ILE A 14 4.12 -1.80 8.87
N ILE A 15 3.94 -1.44 7.60
CA ILE A 15 3.84 -0.06 7.11
C ILE A 15 2.39 0.22 6.76
N ILE A 16 1.79 1.24 7.36
CA ILE A 16 0.41 1.64 7.08
C ILE A 16 0.42 2.90 6.22
N LEU A 17 -0.13 2.79 5.01
CA LEU A 17 -0.35 3.89 4.08
C LEU A 17 -1.80 4.35 4.18
N THR A 18 -2.00 5.61 4.53
CA THR A 18 -3.32 6.24 4.57
C THR A 18 -3.41 7.29 3.49
N ILE A 19 -4.39 7.14 2.59
CA ILE A 19 -4.64 8.06 1.48
C ILE A 19 -5.94 8.82 1.74
N GLU A 20 -5.89 10.15 1.69
CA GLU A 20 -7.04 11.01 1.95
C GLU A 20 -7.04 12.23 1.00
N GLY A 21 -8.22 12.58 0.47
CA GLY A 21 -8.42 13.80 -0.33
C GLY A 21 -8.03 13.70 -1.82
N GLU A 22 -7.89 14.85 -2.48
CA GLU A 22 -7.58 14.97 -3.92
C GLU A 22 -6.06 15.01 -4.16
N LEU A 23 -5.46 13.91 -4.62
CA LEU A 23 -4.01 13.85 -4.78
C LEU A 23 -3.50 14.64 -5.98
N ASN A 24 -2.35 15.29 -5.78
CA ASN A 24 -1.57 15.95 -6.83
C ASN A 24 -0.16 15.33 -6.91
N GLU A 25 0.64 15.81 -7.85
CA GLU A 25 1.99 15.29 -8.09
C GLU A 25 2.95 15.48 -6.90
N TYR A 26 2.79 16.55 -6.11
CA TYR A 26 3.61 16.83 -4.94
C TYR A 26 3.41 15.77 -3.85
N HIS A 27 2.17 15.32 -3.63
CA HIS A 27 1.88 14.25 -2.68
C HIS A 27 2.57 12.94 -3.09
N ILE A 28 2.59 12.63 -4.39
CA ILE A 28 3.26 11.42 -4.91
C ILE A 28 4.77 11.52 -4.74
N ASP A 29 5.37 12.69 -5.01
CA ASP A 29 6.82 12.89 -4.86
C ASP A 29 7.26 12.78 -3.40
N ARG A 30 6.48 13.38 -2.49
CA ARG A 30 6.73 13.28 -1.06
C ARG A 30 6.63 11.83 -0.58
N PHE A 31 5.55 11.13 -0.94
CA PHE A 31 5.40 9.69 -0.67
C PHE A 31 6.58 8.88 -1.18
N ALA A 32 7.03 9.13 -2.43
CA ALA A 32 8.14 8.41 -3.02
C ALA A 32 9.45 8.64 -2.22
N LYS A 33 9.72 9.89 -1.83
CA LYS A 33 10.91 10.22 -1.04
C LYS A 33 10.87 9.56 0.34
N ASP A 34 9.74 9.68 1.05
CA ASP A 34 9.59 9.21 2.42
C ASP A 34 9.63 7.67 2.48
N MET A 35 8.95 6.99 1.55
CA MET A 35 8.95 5.54 1.45
C MET A 35 10.33 4.98 1.07
N ASP A 36 11.05 5.61 0.12
CA ASP A 36 12.39 5.15 -0.27
C ASP A 36 13.40 5.34 0.86
N ALA A 37 13.35 6.49 1.56
CA ALA A 37 14.21 6.75 2.71
C ALA A 37 13.99 5.72 3.83
N MET A 38 12.73 5.43 4.15
CA MET A 38 12.36 4.44 5.16
C MET A 38 12.80 3.03 4.75
N LEU A 39 12.44 2.58 3.53
CA LEU A 39 12.75 1.22 3.09
C LEU A 39 14.26 1.00 2.87
N SER A 40 15.02 2.04 2.51
CA SER A 40 16.47 1.93 2.36
C SER A 40 17.22 1.90 3.70
N ALA A 41 16.63 2.46 4.76
CA ALA A 41 17.22 2.48 6.10
C ALA A 41 17.21 1.11 6.81
N SER A 42 16.41 0.14 6.33
CA SER A 42 16.34 -1.22 6.87
C SER A 42 16.49 -2.25 5.77
N GLN A 43 17.03 -3.44 6.09
CA GLN A 43 17.07 -4.61 5.19
C GLN A 43 16.01 -5.65 5.55
N GLU A 44 15.18 -5.37 6.56
CA GLU A 44 14.15 -6.30 7.02
C GLU A 44 13.06 -6.48 5.97
N LYS A 45 12.41 -7.64 6.05
CA LYS A 45 11.19 -7.93 5.30
C LYS A 45 10.05 -7.09 5.87
N PHE A 46 9.11 -6.68 5.03
CA PHE A 46 8.03 -5.77 5.43
C PHE A 46 6.69 -6.15 4.83
N ILE A 47 5.63 -5.59 5.41
CA ILE A 47 4.26 -5.69 4.94
C ILE A 47 3.70 -4.29 4.77
N VAL A 48 2.93 -4.07 3.71
CA VAL A 48 2.24 -2.79 3.47
C VAL A 48 0.74 -2.98 3.67
N ILE A 49 0.11 -2.08 4.42
CA ILE A 49 -1.35 -1.98 4.55
C ILE A 49 -1.75 -0.63 3.95
N SER A 50 -2.49 -0.67 2.84
CA SER A 50 -3.02 0.53 2.18
C SER A 50 -4.48 0.70 2.52
N GLN A 51 -4.84 1.84 3.09
CA GLN A 51 -6.21 2.25 3.30
C GLN A 51 -6.49 3.58 2.60
N GLN A 52 -7.70 3.71 2.08
CA GLN A 52 -8.21 4.94 1.49
C GLN A 52 -9.36 5.46 2.36
N LEU A 53 -9.26 6.71 2.79
CA LEU A 53 -10.29 7.39 3.57
C LEU A 53 -11.06 8.36 2.68
N GLY A 54 -12.38 8.15 2.60
CA GLY A 54 -13.27 8.96 1.78
C GLY A 54 -13.04 8.80 0.26
N ASP A 55 -13.63 9.73 -0.48
CA ASP A 55 -13.50 9.78 -1.94
C ASP A 55 -12.14 10.40 -2.31
N THR A 56 -11.19 9.55 -2.69
CA THR A 56 -9.92 10.00 -3.27
C THR A 56 -10.09 10.15 -4.78
N SER A 57 -9.94 11.38 -5.26
CA SER A 57 -9.86 11.68 -6.67
C SER A 57 -8.40 11.84 -7.09
N MET A 58 -8.08 11.39 -8.30
CA MET A 58 -6.77 11.56 -8.90
C MET A 58 -6.93 11.86 -10.39
N SER A 59 -6.23 12.88 -10.87
CA SER A 59 -6.17 13.14 -12.31
C SER A 59 -5.46 11.99 -13.04
N PRO A 60 -5.72 11.78 -14.35
CA PRO A 60 -5.00 10.77 -15.14
C PRO A 60 -3.48 10.88 -15.02
N LYS A 61 -2.94 12.12 -15.04
CA LYS A 61 -1.51 12.38 -14.89
C LYS A 61 -0.97 11.90 -13.54
N VAL A 62 -1.70 12.20 -12.46
CA VAL A 62 -1.34 11.75 -11.09
C VAL A 62 -1.40 10.23 -10.98
N ARG A 63 -2.40 9.58 -11.58
CA ARG A 63 -2.50 8.11 -11.62
C ARG A 63 -1.32 7.46 -12.34
N VAL A 64 -0.92 7.99 -13.48
CA VAL A 64 0.26 7.50 -14.23
C VAL A 64 1.51 7.63 -13.37
N LYS A 65 1.73 8.80 -12.74
CA LYS A 65 2.87 9.05 -11.87
C LYS A 65 2.90 8.10 -10.67
N LEU A 66 1.77 7.95 -9.97
CA LEU A 66 1.65 6.99 -8.86
C LEU A 66 1.96 5.56 -9.33
N GLY A 67 1.43 5.13 -10.47
CA GLY A 67 1.73 3.81 -11.05
C GLY A 67 3.22 3.61 -11.34
N GLN A 68 3.90 4.62 -11.88
CA GLN A 68 5.36 4.59 -12.10
C GLN A 68 6.13 4.49 -10.78
N THR A 69 5.74 5.26 -9.76
CA THR A 69 6.33 5.22 -8.42
C THR A 69 6.17 3.85 -7.77
N LEU A 70 4.96 3.25 -7.83
CA LEU A 70 4.71 1.92 -7.28
C LEU A 70 5.50 0.83 -8.02
N ASN A 71 5.61 0.94 -9.35
CA ASN A 71 6.44 0.02 -10.15
C ASN A 71 7.92 0.10 -9.77
N TYR A 72 8.45 1.30 -9.51
CA TYR A 72 9.80 1.46 -9.00
C TYR A 72 10.00 0.72 -7.67
N PHE A 73 9.08 0.87 -6.72
CA PHE A 73 9.18 0.18 -5.43
C PHE A 73 9.04 -1.33 -5.54
N SER A 74 8.09 -1.81 -6.35
CA SER A 74 7.95 -3.24 -6.63
C SER A 74 9.26 -3.78 -7.21
N GLY A 75 9.85 -3.13 -8.21
CA GLY A 75 11.14 -3.56 -8.77
C GLY A 75 12.29 -3.56 -7.75
N LYS A 76 12.40 -2.49 -6.94
CA LYS A 76 13.52 -2.30 -6.01
C LYS A 76 13.43 -3.15 -4.75
N TYR A 77 12.22 -3.44 -4.25
CA TYR A 77 12.00 -4.00 -2.92
C TYR A 77 11.18 -5.29 -2.88
N VAL A 78 10.71 -5.84 -4.01
CA VAL A 78 9.88 -7.06 -4.07
C VAL A 78 10.42 -8.25 -3.27
N LYS A 79 11.74 -8.44 -3.20
CA LYS A 79 12.33 -9.57 -2.47
C LYS A 79 12.10 -9.50 -0.95
N ARG A 80 11.80 -8.31 -0.43
CA ARG A 80 11.56 -8.05 0.99
C ARG A 80 10.08 -7.84 1.32
N GLU A 81 9.25 -7.65 0.31
CA GLU A 81 7.80 -7.51 0.47
C GLU A 81 7.17 -8.88 0.76
N LEU A 82 6.64 -9.04 1.97
CA LEU A 82 5.92 -10.26 2.37
C LEU A 82 4.46 -10.23 1.96
N GLY A 83 3.87 -9.05 1.88
CA GLY A 83 2.45 -8.89 1.63
C GLY A 83 2.06 -7.42 1.44
N VAL A 84 1.04 -7.21 0.62
CA VAL A 84 0.34 -5.94 0.47
C VAL A 84 -1.13 -6.19 0.78
N PHE A 85 -1.66 -5.49 1.77
CA PHE A 85 -3.07 -5.53 2.13
C PHE A 85 -3.73 -4.25 1.64
N VAL A 86 -4.83 -4.38 0.90
CA VAL A 86 -5.65 -3.23 0.48
C VAL A 86 -6.97 -3.30 1.23
N VAL A 87 -7.20 -2.28 2.05
CA VAL A 87 -8.44 -2.11 2.81
C VAL A 87 -9.49 -1.53 1.88
N VAL A 88 -10.57 -2.28 1.66
CA VAL A 88 -11.65 -1.91 0.76
C VAL A 88 -12.99 -2.03 1.47
N ASN A 89 -13.66 -0.89 1.61
CA ASN A 89 -14.90 -0.76 2.39
C ASN A 89 -16.16 -0.96 1.52
N SER A 90 -16.02 -0.98 0.19
CA SER A 90 -17.12 -1.21 -0.75
C SER A 90 -17.08 -2.63 -1.31
N SER A 91 -18.22 -3.34 -1.25
CA SER A 91 -18.37 -4.69 -1.82
C SER A 91 -18.03 -4.74 -3.32
N LEU A 92 -18.40 -3.69 -4.07
CA LEU A 92 -18.09 -3.60 -5.50
C LEU A 92 -16.58 -3.45 -5.74
N GLN A 93 -15.94 -2.51 -5.03
CA GLN A 93 -14.49 -2.33 -5.13
C GLN A 93 -13.74 -3.59 -4.71
N ARG A 94 -14.24 -4.33 -3.71
CA ARG A 94 -13.64 -5.60 -3.29
C ARG A 94 -13.68 -6.63 -4.40
N ILE A 95 -14.82 -6.81 -5.07
CA ILE A 95 -14.96 -7.72 -6.21
C ILE A 95 -13.98 -7.31 -7.31
N MET A 96 -13.92 -6.01 -7.67
CA MET A 96 -12.99 -5.51 -8.68
C MET A 96 -11.53 -5.79 -8.32
N MET A 97 -11.11 -5.47 -7.10
CA MET A 97 -9.74 -5.71 -6.65
C MET A 97 -9.40 -7.21 -6.60
N THR A 98 -10.36 -8.06 -6.23
CA THR A 98 -10.19 -9.51 -6.24
C THR A 98 -10.04 -10.05 -7.66
N CYS A 99 -10.81 -9.55 -8.62
CA CYS A 99 -10.62 -9.90 -10.03
C CYS A 99 -9.24 -9.46 -10.53
N LEU A 100 -8.80 -8.25 -10.14
CA LEU A 100 -7.48 -7.74 -10.51
C LEU A 100 -6.35 -8.58 -9.91
N THR A 101 -6.47 -9.06 -8.67
CA THR A 101 -5.44 -9.91 -8.07
C THR A 101 -5.31 -11.25 -8.81
N LEU A 102 -6.43 -11.84 -9.23
CA LEU A 102 -6.47 -13.08 -10.01
C LEU A 102 -5.77 -12.93 -11.37
N VAL A 103 -5.91 -11.78 -12.02
CA VAL A 103 -5.31 -11.50 -13.33
C VAL A 103 -3.84 -11.05 -13.22
N ALA A 104 -3.52 -10.22 -12.22
CA ALA A 104 -2.21 -9.60 -12.06
C ALA A 104 -1.09 -10.57 -11.63
N LYS A 105 -1.43 -11.84 -11.30
CA LYS A 105 -0.50 -12.87 -10.79
C LYS A 105 0.31 -12.44 -9.55
N ASN A 106 -0.07 -11.35 -8.89
CA ASN A 106 0.61 -10.86 -7.71
C ASN A 106 0.14 -11.65 -6.48
N LYS A 107 0.88 -12.70 -6.13
CA LYS A 107 0.49 -13.67 -5.09
C LYS A 107 0.43 -13.09 -3.68
N ASN A 108 1.04 -11.93 -3.46
CA ASN A 108 1.19 -11.32 -2.14
C ASN A 108 0.19 -10.18 -1.90
N LEU A 109 -0.75 -9.95 -2.82
CA LEU A 109 -1.79 -8.93 -2.69
C LEU A 109 -3.05 -9.54 -2.03
N HIS A 110 -3.47 -8.93 -0.92
CA HIS A 110 -4.61 -9.34 -0.13
C HIS A 110 -5.63 -8.21 -0.05
N VAL A 111 -6.91 -8.54 -0.25
CA VAL A 111 -8.01 -7.58 -0.10
C VAL A 111 -8.73 -7.86 1.21
N VAL A 112 -8.88 -6.85 2.05
CA VAL A 112 -9.43 -6.94 3.42
C VAL A 112 -10.42 -5.81 3.68
N SER A 113 -11.17 -5.93 4.77
CA SER A 113 -12.30 -5.06 5.12
C SER A 113 -11.95 -3.96 6.08
N SER A 114 -10.88 -4.13 6.83
CA SER A 114 -10.42 -3.15 7.80
C SER A 114 -8.92 -3.28 8.03
N VAL A 115 -8.34 -2.28 8.70
CA VAL A 115 -6.93 -2.31 9.11
C VAL A 115 -6.72 -3.39 10.17
N GLU A 116 -7.67 -3.61 11.07
CA GLU A 116 -7.61 -4.65 12.09
C GLU A 116 -7.48 -6.04 11.45
N GLU A 117 -8.33 -6.35 10.45
CA GLU A 117 -8.24 -7.60 9.69
C GLU A 117 -6.87 -7.74 8.98
N ALA A 118 -6.35 -6.62 8.44
CA ALA A 118 -5.04 -6.59 7.81
C ALA A 118 -3.92 -6.90 8.82
N MET A 119 -3.98 -6.33 10.01
CA MET A 119 -3.00 -6.53 11.08
C MET A 119 -2.98 -7.99 11.57
N GLU A 120 -4.15 -8.59 11.81
CA GLU A 120 -4.27 -10.00 12.21
C GLU A 120 -3.66 -10.94 11.16
N LYS A 121 -3.95 -10.71 9.88
CA LYS A 121 -3.39 -11.51 8.78
C LYS A 121 -1.89 -11.26 8.59
N SER A 122 -1.43 -10.04 8.82
CA SER A 122 -0.01 -9.68 8.74
C SER A 122 0.83 -10.43 9.77
N ALA A 123 0.33 -10.57 11.01
CA ALA A 123 1.01 -11.35 12.05
C ALA A 123 1.26 -12.81 11.62
N SER A 124 0.29 -13.41 10.93
CA SER A 124 0.43 -14.77 10.40
C SER A 124 1.49 -14.89 9.31
N LEU A 125 1.68 -13.86 8.48
CA LEU A 125 2.73 -13.84 7.44
C LEU A 125 4.12 -13.65 8.05
N LEU A 126 4.23 -12.76 9.05
CA LEU A 126 5.50 -12.53 9.75
C LEU A 126 5.98 -13.80 10.46
N ASN A 127 5.09 -14.51 11.15
CA ASN A 127 5.41 -15.77 11.83
C ASN A 127 5.87 -16.89 10.88
N LYS A 128 5.42 -16.89 9.62
CA LYS A 128 5.87 -17.86 8.60
C LYS A 128 7.20 -17.47 7.94
N ALA A 129 7.59 -16.21 8.08
CA ALA A 129 8.78 -15.66 7.43
C ALA A 129 10.00 -15.57 8.35
N ALA A 130 9.79 -15.74 9.67
CA ALA A 130 10.79 -15.96 10.71
C ALA A 130 11.29 -17.41 10.70
#